data_AF-A0A6V7GVB2-F1
#
_entry.id   AF-A0A6V7GVB2-F1
#
_cell.length_a   1.000
_cell.length_b   1.000
_cell.length_c   1.000
_cell.angle_alpha   90.00
_cell.angle_beta   90.00
_cell.angle_gamma   90.00
#
_symmetry.space_group_name_H-M   'P 1'
#
loop_
_entity.id
_entity.type
_entity.pdbx_description
1 polymer ?
#
loop_
_entity_poly.entity_id
_entity_poly.type
_entity_poly.pdbx_seq_one_letter_code
_entity_poly.pdbx_strand_id
1 'polypeptide(L)'
;VEVLVGPDKGKQGIVHDIIQERNWIIVQGLNTKAVIYNKKKNFPGICMRMEQPLLVNVQVQLIDPFDMKATSMEWRYTEQGERVRVSLRSGRVIPIPISSKETIDYKSPDIYVEQPKDTTADDVKELTFE
;
A
#
# COMPACT_ATOMS: atom_id res chain seq x y z
N VAL A 1 0.91 7.35 -5.37
CA VAL A 1 1.28 8.51 -4.51
C VAL A 1 2.34 9.32 -5.22
N GLU A 2 2.41 10.62 -4.94
CA GLU A 2 3.45 11.51 -5.49
C GLU A 2 4.43 11.91 -4.38
N VAL A 3 5.72 11.93 -4.70
CA VAL A 3 6.79 12.30 -3.77
C VAL A 3 7.04 13.81 -3.84
N LEU A 4 7.03 14.50 -2.70
CA LEU A 4 7.15 15.96 -2.64
C LEU A 4 8.58 16.46 -2.38
N VAL A 5 9.46 15.58 -1.89
CA VAL A 5 10.81 15.94 -1.44
C VAL A 5 11.87 14.98 -1.95
N GLY A 6 13.13 15.39 -1.87
CA GLY A 6 14.27 14.53 -2.22
C GLY A 6 14.53 14.43 -3.73
N PRO A 7 15.38 13.48 -4.15
CA PRO A 7 15.85 13.36 -5.53
C PRO A 7 14.75 12.95 -6.52
N ASP A 8 13.71 12.28 -6.03
CA ASP A 8 12.59 11.77 -6.82
C ASP A 8 11.35 12.65 -6.72
N LYS A 9 11.51 13.93 -6.37
CA LYS A 9 10.41 14.90 -6.27
C LYS A 9 9.61 14.98 -7.58
N GLY A 10 8.28 14.95 -7.47
CA GLY A 10 7.33 15.00 -8.59
C GLY A 10 7.10 13.65 -9.27
N LYS A 11 7.85 12.60 -8.91
CA LYS A 11 7.59 11.26 -9.42
C LYS A 11 6.44 10.62 -8.67
N GLN A 12 5.73 9.77 -9.40
CA GLN A 12 4.61 9.01 -8.89
C GLN A 12 5.02 7.55 -8.73
N GLY A 13 4.56 6.92 -7.67
CA GLY A 13 4.86 5.53 -7.37
C GLY A 13 3.74 4.83 -6.61
N ILE A 14 3.83 3.51 -6.56
CA ILE A 14 2.93 2.64 -5.81
C ILE A 14 3.55 2.40 -4.43
N VAL A 15 2.72 2.49 -3.39
CA VAL A 15 3.14 2.19 -2.02
C VAL A 15 3.29 0.68 -1.90
N HIS A 16 4.47 0.21 -1.55
CA HIS A 16 4.76 -1.20 -1.34
C HIS A 16 4.42 -1.61 0.10
N ASP A 17 5.00 -0.91 1.07
CA ASP A 17 4.85 -1.22 2.50
C ASP A 17 4.48 0.03 3.31
N ILE A 18 3.75 -0.19 4.40
CA ILE A 18 3.32 0.84 5.34
C ILE A 18 3.75 0.41 6.76
N ILE A 19 4.56 1.24 7.40
CA ILE A 19 5.04 1.05 8.78
C ILE A 19 4.35 2.10 9.64
N GLN A 20 3.27 1.69 10.32
CA GLN A 20 2.36 2.61 11.01
C GLN A 20 3.01 3.24 12.24
N GLU A 21 3.86 2.52 12.96
CA GLU A 21 4.50 2.95 14.21
C GLU A 21 5.39 4.18 14.03
N ARG A 22 5.91 4.37 12.81
CA ARG A 22 6.79 5.50 12.45
C ARG A 22 6.16 6.44 11.43
N ASN A 23 4.92 6.19 11.00
CA ASN A 23 4.28 6.88 9.87
C ASN A 23 5.16 6.86 8.61
N TRP A 24 5.79 5.71 8.34
CA TRP A 24 6.66 5.51 7.19
C TRP A 24 5.93 4.72 6.11
N ILE A 25 6.24 5.06 4.87
CA ILE A 25 5.88 4.26 3.72
C ILE A 25 7.10 4.00 2.85
N ILE A 26 7.10 2.84 2.20
CA ILE A 26 8.08 2.49 1.19
C ILE A 26 7.38 2.57 -0.16
N VAL A 27 7.94 3.37 -1.08
CA VAL A 27 7.38 3.56 -2.42
C VAL A 27 8.27 2.83 -3.42
N GLN A 28 7.67 1.95 -4.21
CA GLN A 28 8.41 1.04 -5.10
C GLN A 28 9.33 1.81 -6.05
N GLY A 29 10.62 1.48 -6.04
CA GLY A 29 11.63 2.07 -6.94
C GLY A 29 11.96 3.56 -6.70
N LEU A 30 11.36 4.22 -5.71
CA LEU A 30 11.60 5.64 -5.39
C LEU A 30 12.37 5.80 -4.08
N ASN A 31 13.05 6.93 -3.94
CA ASN A 31 13.88 7.26 -2.77
C ASN A 31 14.89 6.14 -2.45
N THR A 32 15.59 5.67 -3.48
CA THR A 32 16.48 4.49 -3.35
C THR A 32 17.91 4.87 -2.98
N LYS A 33 18.53 4.03 -2.15
CA LYS A 33 19.95 4.09 -1.80
C LYS A 33 20.68 2.88 -2.38
N ALA A 34 21.85 3.10 -2.97
CA ALA A 34 22.71 2.02 -3.41
C ALA A 34 23.39 1.36 -2.19
N VAL A 35 23.17 0.07 -2.01
CA VAL A 35 23.73 -0.75 -0.93
C VAL A 35 24.44 -1.94 -1.56
N ILE A 36 25.67 -2.21 -1.09
CA ILE A 36 26.44 -3.37 -1.53
C ILE A 36 26.18 -4.51 -0.55
N TYR A 37 25.59 -5.59 -1.05
CA TYR A 37 25.32 -6.81 -0.28
C TYR A 37 26.41 -7.86 -0.50
N ASN A 38 26.59 -8.73 0.49
CA ASN A 38 27.44 -9.93 0.43
C ASN A 38 28.92 -9.68 0.07
N LYS A 39 29.47 -8.50 0.37
CA LYS A 39 30.90 -8.20 0.16
C LYS A 39 31.77 -9.15 0.98
N LYS A 40 32.68 -9.88 0.32
CA LYS A 40 33.66 -10.80 0.92
C LYS A 40 35.06 -10.49 0.39
N LYS A 41 36.10 -11.05 1.01
CA LYS A 41 37.50 -10.83 0.58
C LYS A 41 37.74 -11.17 -0.91
N ASN A 42 37.09 -12.22 -1.41
CA ASN A 42 37.21 -12.68 -2.80
C ASN A 42 36.00 -12.32 -3.68
N PHE A 43 35.04 -11.54 -3.17
CA PHE A 43 33.84 -11.18 -3.93
C PHE A 43 33.47 -9.71 -3.67
N PRO A 44 33.45 -8.86 -4.70
CA PRO A 44 33.24 -7.42 -4.53
C PRO A 44 31.86 -7.05 -3.96
N GLY A 45 30.89 -7.97 -3.96
CA GLY A 45 29.52 -7.75 -3.53
C GLY A 45 28.58 -7.44 -4.70
N ILE A 46 27.28 -7.47 -4.44
CA ILE A 46 26.24 -7.08 -5.41
C ILE A 46 25.70 -5.72 -5.01
N CYS A 47 25.79 -4.74 -5.91
CA CYS A 47 25.17 -3.44 -5.71
C CYS A 47 23.67 -3.55 -6.02
N MET A 48 22.82 -3.27 -5.03
CA MET A 48 21.37 -3.23 -5.18
C MET A 48 20.84 -1.86 -4.75
N ARG A 49 19.76 -1.42 -5.40
CA ARG A 49 19.03 -0.22 -4.98
C ARG A 49 17.98 -0.64 -3.98
N MET A 50 18.10 -0.15 -2.75
CA MET A 50 17.14 -0.41 -1.69
C MET A 50 16.29 0.84 -1.49
N GLU A 51 14.97 0.72 -1.57
CA GLU A 51 14.02 1.78 -1.25
C GLU A 51 14.21 2.25 0.19
N GLN A 52 14.08 3.56 0.42
CA GLN A 52 14.15 4.15 1.75
C GLN A 52 12.78 4.70 2.14
N PRO A 53 12.44 4.65 3.44
CA PRO A 53 11.14 5.10 3.91
C PRO A 53 10.95 6.60 3.67
N LEU A 54 9.71 6.98 3.41
CA LEU A 54 9.22 8.35 3.32
C LEU A 54 8.15 8.58 4.40
N LEU A 55 8.14 9.78 4.97
CA LEU A 55 7.13 10.19 5.95
C LEU A 55 5.80 10.53 5.27
N VAL A 56 4.74 9.82 5.68
CA VAL A 56 3.39 9.95 5.10
C VAL A 56 2.85 11.37 5.14
N ASN A 57 3.09 12.09 6.24
CA ASN A 57 2.42 13.37 6.50
C ASN A 57 2.99 14.55 5.71
N VAL A 58 4.27 14.49 5.35
CA VAL A 58 5.00 15.68 4.84
C VAL A 58 5.67 15.40 3.50
N GLN A 59 6.09 14.17 3.24
CA GLN A 59 6.98 13.86 2.11
C GLN A 59 6.26 13.27 0.90
N VAL A 60 4.98 12.91 1.06
CA VAL A 60 4.18 12.27 0.02
C VAL A 60 2.74 12.79 0.04
N GLN A 61 2.07 12.72 -1.12
CA GLN A 61 0.66 13.03 -1.25
C GLN A 61 -0.09 11.98 -2.09
N LEU A 62 -1.41 11.91 -1.88
CA LEU A 62 -2.30 11.15 -2.75
C LEU A 62 -2.41 11.84 -4.11
N ILE A 63 -2.71 11.04 -5.12
CA ILE A 63 -2.91 11.52 -6.48
C ILE A 63 -4.41 11.53 -6.76
N ASP A 64 -4.89 12.60 -7.36
CA ASP A 64 -6.26 12.67 -7.84
C ASP A 64 -6.43 11.84 -9.11
N PRO A 65 -7.42 10.93 -9.18
CA PRO A 65 -7.62 10.07 -10.35
C PRO A 65 -8.02 10.84 -11.62
N PHE A 66 -8.46 12.10 -11.53
CA PHE A 66 -8.90 12.87 -12.70
C PHE A 66 -7.79 13.57 -13.46
N ASP A 67 -6.91 14.28 -12.75
CA ASP A 67 -5.86 15.10 -13.34
C ASP A 67 -4.44 14.57 -13.06
N MET A 68 -4.33 13.45 -12.33
CA MET A 68 -3.07 12.79 -11.98
C MET A 68 -2.09 13.71 -11.25
N LYS A 69 -2.56 14.71 -10.51
CA LYS A 69 -1.71 15.60 -9.71
C LYS A 69 -1.87 15.32 -8.22
N ALA A 70 -0.81 15.54 -7.44
CA ALA A 70 -0.86 15.56 -5.98
C ALA A 70 -2.04 16.40 -5.44
N THR A 71 -2.77 15.85 -4.49
CA THR A 71 -3.93 16.50 -3.85
C THR A 71 -4.02 16.10 -2.37
N SER A 72 -4.54 17.01 -1.56
CA SER A 72 -4.95 16.71 -0.19
C SER A 72 -6.33 16.04 -0.19
N MET A 73 -6.54 15.14 0.76
CA MET A 73 -7.80 14.43 0.93
C MET A 73 -8.58 14.95 2.13
N GLU A 74 -9.87 14.62 2.16
CA GLU A 74 -10.70 14.64 3.37
C GLU A 74 -11.62 13.43 3.39
N TRP A 75 -12.09 13.06 4.58
CA TRP A 75 -13.07 11.98 4.73
C TRP A 75 -14.49 12.55 4.66
N ARG A 76 -15.33 12.00 3.80
CA ARG A 76 -16.77 12.30 3.72
C ARG A 76 -17.59 11.00 3.76
N TYR A 77 -18.88 11.12 4.03
CA TYR A 77 -19.83 10.02 3.92
C TYR A 77 -20.64 10.17 2.63
N THR A 78 -20.88 9.07 1.93
CA THR A 78 -21.81 9.03 0.79
C THR A 78 -23.25 8.99 1.30
N GLU A 79 -24.21 9.19 0.38
CA GLU A 79 -25.65 9.06 0.71
C GLU A 79 -26.02 7.65 1.21
N GLN A 80 -25.23 6.64 0.83
CA GLN A 80 -25.38 5.25 1.28
C GLN A 80 -24.74 5.00 2.66
N GLY A 81 -24.13 6.02 3.28
CA GLY A 81 -23.46 5.92 4.58
C GLY A 81 -22.03 5.38 4.52
N GLU A 82 -21.46 5.18 3.32
CA GLU A 82 -20.09 4.69 3.18
C GLU A 82 -19.07 5.81 3.42
N ARG A 83 -18.03 5.52 4.20
CA ARG A 83 -16.94 6.46 4.46
C ARG A 83 -15.92 6.42 3.33
N VAL A 84 -15.83 7.52 2.57
CA VAL A 84 -14.97 7.64 1.38
C VAL A 84 -13.97 8.77 1.51
N ARG A 85 -12.81 8.63 0.84
CA ARG A 85 -11.82 9.69 0.71
C ARG A 85 -12.17 10.57 -0.47
N VAL A 86 -12.21 11.87 -0.28
CA VAL A 86 -12.55 12.85 -1.32
C VAL A 86 -11.36 13.79 -1.54
N SER A 87 -11.00 14.01 -2.79
CA SER A 87 -9.98 15.01 -3.18
C SER A 87 -10.52 16.41 -2.92
N LEU A 88 -9.77 17.24 -2.19
CA LEU A 88 -10.15 18.63 -1.95
C LEU A 88 -10.14 19.48 -3.23
N ARG A 89 -9.31 19.11 -4.22
CA ARG A 89 -9.17 19.88 -5.47
C ARG A 89 -10.31 19.61 -6.46
N SER A 90 -10.63 18.34 -6.73
CA SER A 90 -11.64 17.98 -7.73
C SER A 90 -12.98 17.55 -7.15
N GLY A 91 -13.05 17.33 -5.84
CA GLY A 91 -14.23 16.76 -5.17
C GLY A 91 -14.48 15.28 -5.52
N ARG A 92 -13.56 14.62 -6.22
CA ARG A 92 -13.73 13.21 -6.62
C ARG A 92 -13.33 12.25 -5.52
N VAL A 93 -13.99 11.10 -5.51
CA VAL A 93 -13.68 10.00 -4.59
C VAL A 93 -12.37 9.33 -5.00
N ILE A 94 -11.46 9.14 -4.04
CA ILE A 94 -10.21 8.39 -4.19
C ILE A 94 -10.45 6.98 -3.64
N PRO A 95 -10.67 5.97 -4.51
CA PRO A 95 -11.00 4.62 -4.08
C PRO A 95 -9.85 4.00 -3.28
N ILE A 96 -10.17 3.08 -2.37
CA ILE A 96 -9.18 2.26 -1.68
C ILE A 96 -8.71 1.19 -2.66
N PRO A 97 -7.39 1.00 -2.86
CA PRO A 97 -6.88 0.00 -3.80
C PRO A 97 -7.24 -1.41 -3.32
N ILE A 98 -7.47 -2.32 -4.26
CA ILE A 98 -7.80 -3.73 -3.98
C ILE A 98 -6.68 -4.40 -3.17
N SER A 99 -5.42 -4.00 -3.40
CA SER A 99 -4.26 -4.49 -2.66
C SER A 99 -4.34 -4.25 -1.15
N SER A 100 -5.16 -3.29 -0.70
CA SER A 100 -5.41 -3.08 0.74
C SER A 100 -6.20 -4.20 1.40
N LYS A 101 -6.85 -5.08 0.61
CA LYS A 101 -7.60 -6.23 1.10
C LYS A 101 -6.77 -7.51 1.12
N GLU A 102 -5.54 -7.46 0.60
CA GLU A 102 -4.62 -8.60 0.62
C GLU A 102 -4.22 -8.89 2.07
N THR A 103 -4.15 -10.17 2.41
CA THR A 103 -3.72 -10.66 3.72
C THR A 103 -2.38 -11.40 3.58
N ILE A 104 -1.79 -11.79 4.71
CA ILE A 104 -0.57 -12.62 4.71
C ILE A 104 -0.82 -13.96 4.01
N ASP A 105 -2.03 -14.49 4.15
CA ASP A 105 -2.38 -15.84 3.69
C ASP A 105 -2.79 -15.87 2.22
N TYR A 106 -3.54 -14.87 1.75
CA TYR A 106 -4.05 -14.85 0.38
C TYR A 106 -4.20 -13.43 -0.19
N LYS A 107 -4.14 -13.36 -1.54
CA LYS A 107 -4.37 -12.12 -2.29
C LYS A 107 -5.86 -11.76 -2.38
N SER A 108 -6.70 -12.73 -2.70
CA SER A 108 -8.15 -12.60 -2.63
C SER A 108 -8.75 -13.86 -2.02
N PRO A 109 -9.87 -13.74 -1.29
CA PRO A 109 -10.55 -14.90 -0.70
C PRO A 109 -10.89 -15.97 -1.75
N ASP A 110 -11.22 -15.55 -2.97
CA ASP A 110 -11.63 -16.45 -4.06
C ASP A 110 -10.51 -17.38 -4.56
N ILE A 111 -9.25 -17.03 -4.29
CA ILE A 111 -8.06 -17.81 -4.71
C ILE A 111 -7.64 -18.77 -3.59
N TYR A 112 -8.26 -18.72 -2.41
CA TYR A 112 -7.92 -19.59 -1.30
C TYR A 112 -8.18 -21.05 -1.64
N VAL A 113 -7.18 -21.90 -1.37
CA VAL A 113 -7.29 -23.36 -1.55
C VAL A 113 -7.33 -24.00 -0.18
N GLU A 114 -8.46 -24.64 0.13
CA GLU A 114 -8.70 -25.34 1.38
C GLU A 114 -7.62 -26.41 1.64
N GLN A 115 -7.07 -26.41 2.84
CA GLN A 115 -6.10 -27.40 3.31
C GLN A 115 -6.81 -28.57 4.01
N PRO A 116 -6.17 -29.75 4.13
CA PRO A 116 -6.78 -30.92 4.77
C PRO A 116 -7.17 -30.75 6.25
N LYS A 117 -6.70 -29.69 6.91
CA LYS A 117 -7.01 -29.39 8.31
C LYS A 117 -7.94 -28.19 8.47
N ASP A 118 -8.42 -27.61 7.37
CA ASP A 118 -9.32 -26.49 7.40
C ASP A 118 -10.76 -26.98 7.49
N THR A 119 -11.59 -26.22 8.21
CA THR A 119 -13.02 -26.47 8.29
C THR A 119 -13.71 -25.98 7.02
N THR A 120 -14.59 -26.79 6.43
CA THR A 120 -15.30 -26.40 5.20
C THR A 120 -16.37 -25.33 5.49
N ALA A 121 -16.73 -24.56 4.47
CA ALA A 121 -17.74 -23.51 4.60
C ALA A 121 -19.14 -24.04 4.96
N ASP A 122 -19.42 -25.31 4.66
CA ASP A 122 -20.69 -25.96 4.96
C ASP A 122 -20.76 -26.33 6.45
N ASP A 123 -19.70 -26.93 6.99
CA ASP A 123 -19.62 -27.29 8.42
C ASP A 123 -19.69 -26.05 9.33
N VAL A 124 -19.11 -24.93 8.91
CA VAL A 124 -19.12 -23.67 9.69
C VAL A 124 -20.51 -23.04 9.76
N LYS A 125 -21.37 -23.26 8.74
CA LYS A 125 -22.72 -22.67 8.69
C LYS A 125 -23.76 -23.53 9.39
N GLU A 126 -23.41 -24.75 9.79
CA GLU A 126 -24.30 -25.64 10.52
C GLU A 126 -24.66 -25.05 11.89
N LEU A 127 -25.96 -24.85 12.13
CA LEU A 127 -26.48 -24.38 13.43
C LEU A 127 -26.62 -25.58 14.38
N THR A 128 -25.64 -25.75 15.26
CA THR A 128 -25.57 -26.90 16.18
C THR A 128 -26.13 -26.62 17.58
N PHE A 129 -26.54 -25.38 17.87
CA PHE A 129 -27.01 -24.97 19.20
C PHE A 129 -28.49 -24.54 19.15
N GLU A 130 -29.30 -25.15 20.00
CA GLU A 130 -30.71 -24.80 20.27
C GLU A 130 -30.85 -24.02 21.58
#